data_AF-A0A2R4JUL5-F1
#
_entry.id   AF-A0A2R4JUL5-F1
#
_cell.length_a   1.000
_cell.length_b   1.000
_cell.length_c   1.000
_cell.angle_alpha   90.00
_cell.angle_beta   90.00
_cell.angle_gamma   90.00
#
_symmetry.space_group_name_H-M   'P 1'
#
loop_
_entity.id
_entity.type
_entity.pdbx_description
1 polymer ?
#
loop_
_entity_poly.entity_id
_entity_poly.type
_entity_poly.pdbx_seq_one_letter_code
_entity_poly.pdbx_strand_id
1 'polypeptide(L)'
;MNAEFWVAVFAAGVALIALISSAVSAARARVKTIEDAYIARYWQILDGFPSLALVAEDGTACSSEELKAVRLYLRLCEDELELRELGWVGGETWEQWRPGIRAQLNQWPVAAEWALIRDCHRAPHQFMLLRELDATPDYDPYRHRPYIGRFTRQWRGL
;
A
#
# COMPACT_ATOMS: atom_id res chain seq x y z
N MET A 1 34.06 28.46 32.31
CA MET A 1 32.87 27.76 31.78
C MET A 1 32.80 26.42 32.48
N ASN A 2 31.79 26.23 33.33
CA ASN A 2 31.79 25.16 34.33
C ASN A 2 31.32 23.84 33.70
N ALA A 3 31.87 22.71 34.14
CA ALA A 3 31.54 21.38 33.63
C ALA A 3 30.02 21.08 33.67
N GLU A 4 29.31 21.65 34.65
CA GLU A 4 27.86 21.55 34.82
C GLU A 4 27.07 22.08 33.62
N PHE A 5 27.55 23.15 32.96
CA PHE A 5 26.91 23.70 31.77
C PHE A 5 26.99 22.73 30.59
N TRP A 6 28.16 22.11 30.37
CA TRP A 6 28.33 21.12 29.30
C TRP A 6 27.49 19.86 29.56
N VAL A 7 27.43 19.39 30.80
CA VAL A 7 26.58 18.24 31.18
C VAL A 7 25.11 18.54 30.90
N ALA A 8 24.62 19.74 31.26
CA ALA A 8 23.24 20.13 30.99
C ALA A 8 22.91 20.22 29.50
N VAL A 9 23.82 20.76 28.68
CA VAL A 9 23.67 20.84 27.22
C VAL A 9 23.66 19.44 26.59
N PHE A 10 24.56 18.55 27.00
CA PHE A 10 24.58 17.17 26.51
C PHE A 10 23.31 16.40 26.92
N ALA A 11 22.87 16.54 28.17
CA ALA A 11 21.64 15.90 28.64
C ALA A 11 20.40 16.36 27.86
N ALA A 12 20.28 17.68 27.61
CA ALA A 12 19.20 18.24 26.80
C ALA A 12 19.24 17.74 25.35
N GLY A 13 20.44 17.63 24.76
CA GLY A 13 20.63 17.08 23.41
C GLY A 13 20.19 15.62 23.30
N VAL A 14 20.59 14.78 24.27
CA VAL A 14 20.19 13.35 24.31
C VAL A 14 18.67 13.21 24.49
N ALA A 15 18.06 14.01 25.37
CA ALA A 15 16.61 14.00 25.57
C ALA A 15 15.84 14.38 24.30
N LEU A 16 16.32 15.38 23.55
CA LEU A 16 15.71 15.79 22.28
C LEU A 16 15.83 14.68 21.22
N ILE A 17 16.99 14.04 21.09
CA ILE A 17 17.18 12.91 20.17
C ILE A 17 16.27 11.74 20.53
N ALA A 18 16.14 11.41 21.81
CA ALA A 18 15.26 10.34 22.29
C ALA A 18 13.77 10.64 22.01
N LEU A 19 13.35 11.90 22.16
CA LEU A 19 11.98 12.31 21.86
C LEU A 19 11.68 12.23 20.36
N ILE A 20 12.61 12.68 19.52
CA ILE A 20 12.48 12.57 18.06
C ILE A 20 12.46 11.10 17.63
N SER A 21 13.35 10.25 18.16
CA SER A 21 13.39 8.83 17.80
C SER A 21 12.14 8.07 18.24
N SER A 22 11.59 8.40 19.42
CA SER A 22 10.32 7.84 19.92
C SER A 22 9.12 8.26 19.06
N ALA A 23 9.04 9.53 18.64
CA ALA A 23 7.99 10.00 17.75
C ALA A 23 8.03 9.26 16.40
N VAL A 24 9.23 8.92 15.94
CA VAL A 24 9.46 8.25 14.66
C VAL A 24 9.15 6.77 14.74
N SER A 25 9.58 6.10 15.81
CA SER A 25 9.23 4.70 16.02
C SER A 25 7.70 4.54 16.13
N ALA A 26 7.02 5.47 16.80
CA ALA A 26 5.56 5.51 16.85
C ALA A 26 4.92 5.72 15.47
N ALA A 27 5.48 6.60 14.64
CA ALA A 27 4.98 6.81 13.28
C ALA A 27 5.17 5.57 12.39
N ARG A 28 6.34 4.92 12.46
CA ARG A 28 6.62 3.66 11.75
C ARG A 28 5.73 2.52 12.23
N ALA A 29 5.49 2.42 13.54
CA ALA A 29 4.60 1.43 14.10
C ALA A 29 3.16 1.58 13.57
N ARG A 30 2.66 2.81 13.42
CA ARG A 30 1.33 3.07 12.84
C ARG A 30 1.23 2.64 11.39
N VAL A 31 2.24 2.95 10.57
CA VAL A 31 2.33 2.48 9.17
C VAL A 31 2.29 0.96 9.13
N LYS A 32 3.13 0.31 9.93
CA LYS A 32 3.18 -1.16 10.01
C LYS A 32 1.85 -1.78 10.44
N THR A 33 1.15 -1.20 11.43
CA THR A 33 -0.17 -1.69 11.85
C THR A 33 -1.21 -1.64 10.71
N ILE A 34 -1.14 -0.62 9.86
CA ILE A 34 -2.02 -0.52 8.69
C ILE A 34 -1.62 -1.55 7.64
N GLU A 35 -0.33 -1.67 7.34
CA GLU A 35 0.19 -2.70 6.43
C GLU A 35 -0.24 -4.11 6.87
N ASP A 36 -0.07 -4.44 8.16
CA ASP A 36 -0.48 -5.73 8.74
C ASP A 36 -2.00 -5.97 8.61
N ALA A 37 -2.83 -4.93 8.80
CA ALA A 37 -4.27 -5.03 8.66
C ALA A 37 -4.70 -5.29 7.20
N TYR A 38 -4.01 -4.69 6.23
CA TYR A 38 -4.27 -4.92 4.81
C TYR A 38 -3.79 -6.30 4.36
N ILE A 39 -2.64 -6.77 4.84
CA ILE A 39 -2.18 -8.14 4.63
C ILE A 39 -3.21 -9.15 5.18
N ALA A 40 -3.75 -8.92 6.38
CA ALA A 40 -4.79 -9.78 6.93
C ALA A 40 -6.06 -9.79 6.06
N ARG A 41 -6.49 -8.62 5.57
CA ARG A 41 -7.65 -8.49 4.66
C ARG A 41 -7.39 -9.17 3.31
N TYR A 42 -6.17 -9.10 2.80
CA TYR A 42 -5.75 -9.82 1.59
C TYR A 42 -5.98 -11.32 1.75
N TRP A 43 -5.48 -11.94 2.82
CA TRP A 43 -5.66 -13.38 3.05
C TRP A 43 -7.14 -13.77 3.19
N GLN A 44 -7.94 -12.96 3.89
CA GLN A 44 -9.38 -13.18 4.01
C GLN A 44 -10.12 -13.15 2.66
N ILE A 45 -9.69 -12.27 1.75
CA ILE A 45 -10.26 -12.20 0.40
C ILE A 45 -9.80 -13.38 -0.45
N LEU A 46 -8.52 -13.76 -0.32
CA LEU A 46 -7.92 -14.88 -1.05
C LEU A 46 -8.58 -16.22 -0.72
N ASP A 47 -9.06 -16.41 0.50
CA ASP A 47 -9.85 -17.60 0.88
C ASP A 47 -11.14 -17.76 0.05
N GLY A 48 -11.65 -16.67 -0.54
CA GLY A 48 -12.80 -16.67 -1.43
C GLY A 48 -12.46 -16.82 -2.92
N PHE A 49 -11.19 -16.99 -3.28
CA PHE A 49 -10.78 -17.16 -4.67
C PHE A 49 -11.05 -18.59 -5.17
N PRO A 50 -11.29 -18.76 -6.48
CA PRO A 50 -11.38 -20.08 -7.07
C PRO A 50 -10.05 -20.82 -6.89
N SER A 51 -10.12 -22.10 -6.52
CA SER A 51 -8.94 -22.91 -6.23
C SER A 51 -7.96 -23.00 -7.41
N LEU A 52 -8.46 -23.00 -8.65
CA LEU A 52 -7.65 -22.99 -9.87
C LEU A 52 -6.79 -21.72 -10.00
N ALA A 53 -7.27 -20.58 -9.49
CA ALA A 53 -6.50 -19.34 -9.50
C ALA A 53 -5.26 -19.41 -8.61
N LEU A 54 -5.33 -20.19 -7.52
CA LEU A 54 -4.21 -20.36 -6.59
C LEU A 54 -3.05 -21.15 -7.21
N VAL A 55 -3.31 -21.92 -8.26
CA VAL A 55 -2.31 -22.67 -9.02
C VAL A 55 -1.98 -22.04 -10.38
N ALA A 56 -2.45 -20.81 -10.62
CA ALA A 56 -2.30 -20.08 -11.89
C ALA A 56 -2.83 -20.85 -13.11
N GLU A 57 -3.87 -21.66 -12.92
CA GLU A 57 -4.61 -22.30 -14.02
C GLU A 57 -5.83 -21.46 -14.40
N ASP A 58 -6.03 -21.30 -15.70
CA ASP A 58 -7.20 -20.62 -16.23
C ASP A 58 -8.45 -21.50 -16.03
N GLY A 59 -9.45 -20.96 -15.34
CA GLY A 59 -10.75 -21.59 -15.19
C GLY A 59 -11.76 -21.11 -16.23
N THR A 60 -12.81 -21.90 -16.45
CA THR A 60 -13.85 -21.59 -17.44
C THR A 60 -14.97 -20.70 -16.89
N ALA A 61 -15.23 -20.73 -15.58
CA ALA A 61 -16.28 -19.93 -14.96
C ALA A 61 -16.04 -19.77 -13.45
N CYS A 62 -16.23 -18.56 -12.94
CA CYS A 62 -16.34 -18.29 -11.51
C CYS A 62 -17.81 -18.27 -11.10
N SER A 63 -18.10 -18.82 -9.93
CA SER A 63 -19.35 -18.61 -9.22
C SER A 63 -19.52 -17.13 -8.84
N SER A 64 -20.75 -16.73 -8.51
CA SER A 64 -21.04 -15.36 -8.07
C SER A 64 -20.29 -14.96 -6.79
N GLU A 65 -19.97 -15.93 -5.92
CA GLU A 65 -19.23 -15.67 -4.68
C GLU A 65 -17.74 -15.44 -4.96
N GLU A 66 -17.15 -16.26 -5.84
CA GLU A 66 -15.77 -16.07 -6.29
C GLU A 66 -15.60 -14.73 -7.01
N LEU A 67 -16.54 -14.36 -7.90
CA LEU A 67 -16.52 -13.05 -8.55
C LEU A 67 -16.64 -11.89 -7.55
N LYS A 68 -17.41 -12.07 -6.47
CA LYS A 68 -17.47 -11.09 -5.38
C LYS A 68 -16.11 -10.96 -4.69
N ALA A 69 -15.41 -12.07 -4.41
CA ALA A 69 -14.07 -12.03 -3.83
C ALA A 69 -13.07 -11.32 -4.76
N VAL A 70 -13.13 -11.60 -6.07
CA VAL A 70 -12.29 -10.93 -7.08
C VAL A 70 -12.54 -9.42 -7.13
N ARG A 71 -13.80 -8.98 -7.09
CA ARG A 71 -14.13 -7.55 -7.02
C ARG A 71 -13.66 -6.90 -5.74
N LEU A 72 -13.74 -7.61 -4.61
CA LEU A 72 -13.22 -7.14 -3.32
C LEU A 72 -11.70 -7.03 -3.34
N TYR A 73 -11.01 -7.95 -4.04
CA TYR A 73 -9.57 -7.86 -4.28
C TYR A 73 -9.21 -6.62 -5.10
N LEU A 74 -9.88 -6.39 -6.23
CA LEU A 74 -9.65 -5.16 -7.02
C LEU A 74 -9.89 -3.89 -6.19
N ARG A 75 -10.90 -3.91 -5.30
CA ARG A 75 -11.15 -2.80 -4.38
C ARG A 75 -10.05 -2.64 -3.34
N LEU A 76 -9.51 -3.75 -2.84
CA LEU A 76 -8.35 -3.72 -1.94
C LEU A 76 -7.15 -3.05 -2.62
N CYS A 77 -6.85 -3.41 -3.88
CA CYS A 77 -5.73 -2.82 -4.61
C CYS A 77 -5.90 -1.31 -4.80
N GLU A 78 -7.11 -0.82 -5.12
CA GLU A 78 -7.39 0.61 -5.19
C GLU A 78 -7.18 1.29 -3.82
N ASP A 79 -7.71 0.70 -2.73
CA ASP A 79 -7.53 1.23 -1.38
C ASP A 79 -6.02 1.27 -1.00
N GLU A 80 -5.21 0.26 -1.40
CA GLU A 80 -3.75 0.23 -1.19
C GLU A 80 -3.00 1.33 -1.96
N LEU A 81 -3.41 1.59 -3.19
CA LEU A 81 -2.91 2.70 -4.01
C LEU A 81 -3.27 4.06 -3.37
N GLU A 82 -4.49 4.23 -2.86
CA GLU A 82 -4.92 5.43 -2.14
C GLU A 82 -4.07 5.64 -0.87
N LEU A 83 -3.78 4.58 -0.13
CA LEU A 83 -2.89 4.64 1.04
C LEU A 83 -1.46 5.03 0.65
N ARG A 84 -0.95 4.53 -0.49
CA ARG A 84 0.36 4.95 -1.03
C ARG A 84 0.34 6.42 -1.44
N GLU A 85 -0.71 6.91 -2.09
CA GLU A 85 -0.88 8.33 -2.42
C GLU A 85 -0.82 9.21 -1.17
N LEU A 86 -1.47 8.77 -0.09
CA LEU A 86 -1.51 9.48 1.19
C LEU A 86 -0.21 9.34 2.01
N GLY A 87 0.71 8.47 1.61
CA GLY A 87 1.98 8.21 2.30
C GLY A 87 1.85 7.37 3.57
N TRP A 88 0.85 6.48 3.61
CA TRP A 88 0.64 5.51 4.69
C TRP A 88 1.22 4.12 4.37
N VAL A 89 1.69 3.93 3.15
CA VAL A 89 2.46 2.75 2.71
C VAL A 89 3.89 3.19 2.40
N GLY A 90 4.86 2.52 3.02
CA GLY A 90 6.28 2.78 2.78
C GLY A 90 6.69 2.45 1.34
N GLY A 91 7.74 3.10 0.83
CA GLY A 91 8.30 2.81 -0.49
C GLY A 91 8.81 1.38 -0.61
N GLU A 92 9.43 0.82 0.44
CA GLU A 92 9.88 -0.58 0.45
C GLU A 92 8.71 -1.56 0.32
N THR A 93 7.62 -1.30 1.05
CA THR A 93 6.38 -2.09 0.97
C THR A 93 5.75 -1.95 -0.42
N TRP A 94 5.74 -0.74 -0.98
CA TRP A 94 5.21 -0.47 -2.32
C TRP A 94 5.98 -1.22 -3.42
N GLU A 95 7.30 -1.28 -3.36
CA GLU A 95 8.12 -2.04 -4.30
C GLU A 95 7.80 -3.54 -4.29
N GLN A 96 7.26 -4.07 -3.18
CA GLN A 96 6.81 -5.46 -3.09
C GLN A 96 5.35 -5.62 -3.56
N TRP A 97 4.46 -4.70 -3.18
CA TRP A 97 3.03 -4.79 -3.49
C TRP A 97 2.75 -4.53 -4.96
N ARG A 98 3.38 -3.51 -5.56
CA ARG A 98 3.16 -3.09 -6.95
C ARG A 98 3.32 -4.24 -7.95
N PRO A 99 4.43 -5.01 -7.96
CA PRO A 99 4.56 -6.16 -8.85
C PRO A 99 3.50 -7.23 -8.61
N GLY A 100 3.10 -7.48 -7.35
CA GLY A 100 2.09 -8.46 -6.98
C GLY A 100 0.70 -8.10 -7.53
N ILE A 101 0.27 -6.85 -7.34
CA ILE A 101 -0.98 -6.32 -7.90
C ILE A 101 -0.98 -6.47 -9.42
N ARG A 102 0.12 -6.08 -10.08
CA ARG A 102 0.23 -6.16 -11.55
C ARG A 102 0.22 -7.59 -12.07
N ALA A 103 0.87 -8.53 -11.39
CA ALA A 103 0.83 -9.93 -11.76
C ALA A 103 -0.61 -10.47 -11.70
N GLN A 104 -1.33 -10.18 -10.62
CA GLN A 104 -2.72 -10.59 -10.44
C GLN A 104 -3.66 -9.96 -11.46
N LEU A 105 -3.51 -8.68 -11.81
CA LEU A 105 -4.31 -8.02 -12.86
C LEU A 105 -4.24 -8.73 -14.23
N ASN A 106 -3.18 -9.50 -14.47
CA ASN A 106 -2.96 -10.26 -15.71
C ASN A 106 -3.26 -11.76 -15.57
N GLN A 107 -3.73 -12.21 -14.40
CA GLN A 107 -4.03 -13.61 -14.13
C GLN A 107 -5.54 -13.84 -14.01
N TRP A 108 -6.01 -14.99 -14.48
CA TRP A 108 -7.37 -15.44 -14.18
C TRP A 108 -7.54 -15.66 -12.67
N PRO A 109 -8.70 -15.31 -12.07
CA PRO A 109 -9.90 -14.71 -12.65
C PRO A 109 -9.90 -13.17 -12.70
N VAL A 110 -8.91 -12.55 -12.06
CA VAL A 110 -8.84 -11.10 -11.88
C VAL A 110 -8.76 -10.37 -13.21
N ALA A 111 -7.99 -10.87 -14.17
CA ALA A 111 -7.86 -10.29 -15.50
C ALA A 111 -9.20 -10.23 -16.25
N ALA A 112 -10.03 -11.27 -16.14
CA ALA A 112 -11.33 -11.33 -16.79
C ALA A 112 -12.29 -10.28 -16.20
N GLU A 113 -12.35 -10.19 -14.88
CA GLU A 113 -13.21 -9.21 -14.20
C GLU A 113 -12.67 -7.77 -14.36
N TRP A 114 -11.35 -7.60 -14.36
CA TRP A 114 -10.71 -6.31 -14.56
C TRP A 114 -11.01 -5.74 -15.94
N ALA A 115 -10.96 -6.55 -17.00
CA ALA A 115 -11.32 -6.13 -18.34
C ALA A 115 -12.76 -5.56 -18.40
N LEU A 116 -13.71 -6.23 -17.74
CA LEU A 116 -15.10 -5.77 -17.66
C LEU A 116 -15.23 -4.41 -16.96
N ILE A 117 -14.52 -4.24 -15.83
CA ILE A 117 -14.55 -3.00 -15.05
C ILE A 117 -13.84 -1.87 -15.79
N ARG A 118 -12.67 -2.15 -16.35
CA ARG A 118 -11.87 -1.19 -17.11
C ARG A 118 -12.64 -0.64 -18.30
N ASP A 119 -13.33 -1.48 -19.04
CA ASP A 119 -14.06 -1.07 -20.24
C ASP A 119 -15.46 -0.51 -19.92
N CYS A 120 -15.89 -0.58 -18.65
CA CYS A 120 -17.16 -0.02 -18.20
C CYS A 120 -17.11 1.52 -18.08
N HIS A 121 -17.75 2.22 -19.02
CA HIS A 121 -17.87 3.68 -19.00
C HIS A 121 -18.88 4.25 -17.99
N ARG A 122 -19.65 3.42 -17.28
CA ARG A 122 -20.71 3.90 -16.36
C ARG A 122 -20.18 4.51 -15.07
N ALA A 123 -18.97 4.14 -14.65
CA ALA A 123 -18.36 4.62 -13.42
C ALA A 123 -16.87 4.95 -13.64
N PRO A 124 -16.56 5.98 -14.44
CA PRO A 124 -15.17 6.29 -14.83
C PRO A 124 -14.29 6.72 -13.65
N HIS A 125 -14.90 7.13 -12.53
CA HIS A 125 -14.22 7.53 -11.31
C HIS A 125 -13.87 6.35 -10.39
N GLN A 126 -14.30 5.12 -10.72
CA GLN A 126 -13.93 3.94 -9.95
C GLN A 126 -12.61 3.37 -10.47
N PHE A 127 -11.76 2.95 -9.53
CA PHE A 127 -10.47 2.30 -9.83
C PHE A 127 -9.52 3.22 -10.62
N MET A 128 -9.49 4.53 -10.31
CA MET A 128 -8.68 5.48 -11.09
C MET A 128 -7.19 5.21 -10.91
N LEU A 129 -6.75 4.94 -9.68
CA LEU A 129 -5.33 4.69 -9.43
C LEU A 129 -4.91 3.34 -10.02
N LEU A 130 -5.79 2.35 -9.95
CA LEU A 130 -5.55 1.03 -10.53
C LEU A 130 -5.49 1.08 -12.07
N ARG A 131 -6.34 1.90 -12.70
CA ARG A 131 -6.26 2.18 -14.15
C ARG A 131 -4.94 2.85 -14.53
N GLU A 132 -4.48 3.80 -13.73
CA GLU A 132 -3.20 4.48 -13.96
C GLU A 132 -2.03 3.50 -13.80
N LEU A 133 -2.09 2.61 -12.81
CA LEU A 133 -1.10 1.54 -12.62
C LEU A 133 -1.09 0.52 -13.77
N ASP A 134 -2.27 0.15 -14.29
CA ASP A 134 -2.39 -0.76 -15.45
C ASP A 134 -1.80 -0.11 -16.72
N ALA A 135 -2.07 1.19 -16.92
CA ALA A 135 -1.54 1.95 -18.06
C ALA A 135 -0.03 2.23 -17.96
N THR A 136 0.47 2.49 -16.75
CA THR A 136 1.85 2.87 -16.50
C THR A 136 2.51 1.88 -15.52
N PRO A 137 3.29 0.91 -16.02
CA PRO A 137 3.97 -0.13 -15.23
C PRO A 137 4.76 0.36 -14.01
N ASP A 138 5.37 1.54 -14.13
CA ASP A 138 6.23 2.14 -13.12
C ASP A 138 5.53 3.21 -12.27
N TYR A 139 4.21 3.28 -12.36
CA TYR A 139 3.42 4.25 -11.62
C TYR A 139 3.61 4.10 -10.10
N ASP A 140 3.93 5.21 -9.45
CA ASP A 140 3.87 5.36 -7.99
C ASP A 140 2.91 6.52 -7.70
N PRO A 141 1.77 6.26 -7.03
CA PRO A 141 0.79 7.30 -6.75
C PRO A 141 1.28 8.30 -5.69
N TYR A 142 2.41 8.04 -5.02
CA TYR A 142 2.94 8.93 -4.01
C TYR A 142 3.29 10.31 -4.58
N ARG A 143 2.43 11.30 -4.29
CA ARG A 143 2.65 12.69 -4.65
C ARG A 143 3.51 13.37 -3.59
N HIS A 144 4.68 13.85 -4.02
CA HIS A 144 5.59 14.64 -3.20
C HIS A 144 4.86 15.86 -2.61
N ARG A 145 4.56 15.84 -1.30
CA ARG A 145 4.01 17.01 -0.61
C ARG A 145 5.17 17.96 -0.26
N PRO A 146 5.24 19.18 -0.84
CA PRO A 146 6.38 20.09 -0.69
C PRO A 146 6.63 20.55 0.76
N TYR A 147 5.63 20.42 1.64
CA TYR A 147 5.71 20.81 3.04
C TYR A 147 6.22 19.71 3.99
N ILE A 148 6.31 18.46 3.51
CA ILE A 148 6.90 17.35 4.27
C ILE A 148 8.40 17.34 3.95
N GLY A 149 9.21 17.95 4.82
CA GLY A 149 10.65 18.08 4.60
C GLY A 149 11.34 16.74 4.34
N ARG A 150 12.49 16.79 3.63
CA ARG A 150 13.30 15.61 3.24
C ARG A 150 13.56 14.64 4.40
N PHE A 151 13.73 15.18 5.62
CA PHE A 151 13.83 14.40 6.83
C PHE A 151 12.55 13.59 7.07
N THR A 152 11.38 14.20 7.29
CA THR A 152 10.13 13.44 7.52
C THR A 152 9.83 12.34 6.49
N ARG A 153 10.31 12.47 5.25
CA ARG A 153 10.26 11.44 4.20
C ARG A 153 11.17 10.24 4.47
N GLN A 154 12.46 10.45 4.72
CA GLN A 154 13.40 9.39 5.12
C GLN A 154 12.99 8.71 6.44
N TRP A 155 12.29 9.44 7.32
CA TRP A 155 11.86 8.93 8.61
C TRP A 155 10.61 8.03 8.48
N ARG A 156 9.74 8.31 7.49
CA ARG A 156 8.57 7.50 7.14
C ARG A 156 8.83 6.39 6.12
N GLY A 157 10.03 6.35 5.53
CA GLY A 157 10.39 5.35 4.51
C GLY A 157 9.65 5.55 3.18
N LEU A 158 9.36 6.80 2.80
CA LEU A 158 8.53 7.18 1.64
C LEU A 158 9.29 7.60 0.38
#